data_AF-A0A1G9QZB5-F1
#
_entry.id   AF-A0A1G9QZB5-F1
#
_cell.length_a   1.000
_cell.length_b   1.000
_cell.length_c   1.000
_cell.angle_alpha   90.00
_cell.angle_beta   90.00
_cell.angle_gamma   90.00
#
_symmetry.space_group_name_H-M   'P 1'
#
loop_
_entity.id
_entity.type
_entity.pdbx_description
1 polymer ?
#
loop_
_entity_poly.entity_id
_entity_poly.type
_entity_poly.pdbx_seq_one_letter_code
_entity_poly.pdbx_strand_id
1 'polypeptide(L)' 'MVNSLKGVSSRRLRQEFPAHIRRHLRRQHFWSPAYFAGSCAGAPLSLIKEYIDQQKHPD' A
#
# COMPACT_ATOMS: atom_id res chain seq x y z
N MET A 1 0.49 3.63 13.32
CA MET A 1 -0.68 4.22 12.61
C MET A 1 -0.92 3.59 11.24
N VAL A 2 0.08 3.53 10.35
CA VAL A 2 -0.07 2.96 8.99
C VAL A 2 -0.48 1.48 8.98
N ASN A 3 0.06 0.65 9.88
CA ASN A 3 -0.35 -0.75 10.00
C ASN A 3 -1.83 -0.93 10.36
N SER A 4 -2.36 -0.09 11.26
CA SER A 4 -3.77 -0.12 11.64
C SER A 4 -4.67 0.25 10.46
N LEU A 5 -4.28 1.26 9.67
CA LEU A 5 -5.01 1.66 8.46
C LEU A 5 -5.00 0.58 7.39
N LYS A 6 -3.84 -0.04 7.14
CA LYS A 6 -3.69 -1.17 6.20
C LYS A 6 -4.51 -2.38 6.64
N GLY A 7 -4.54 -2.67 7.94
CA GLY A 7 -5.36 -3.76 8.51
C GLY A 7 -6.86 -3.51 8.39
N VAL A 8 -7.34 -2.33 8.80
CA VAL A 8 -8.78 -1.99 8.78
C VAL A 8 -9.30 -1.91 7.34
N SER A 9 -8.56 -1.27 6.44
CA SER A 9 -8.94 -1.19 5.02
C SER A 9 -9.00 -2.58 4.36
N SER A 10 -8.01 -3.44 4.61
CA SER A 10 -8.00 -4.83 4.12
C SER A 10 -9.23 -5.61 4.60
N ARG A 11 -9.60 -5.47 5.88
CA ARG A 11 -10.78 -6.11 6.45
C ARG A 11 -12.08 -5.58 5.81
N ARG A 12 -12.24 -4.27 5.69
CA ARG A 12 -13.45 -3.65 5.12
C ARG A 12 -13.63 -4.03 3.65
N LEU A 13 -12.58 -3.95 2.83
CA LEU A 13 -12.65 -4.30 1.41
C LEU A 13 -13.04 -5.78 1.18
N ARG A 14 -12.59 -6.68 2.06
CA ARG A 14 -13.02 -8.09 2.03
C ARG A 14 -14.48 -8.29 2.42
N GLN A 15 -15.04 -7.42 3.27
CA GLN A 15 -16.43 -7.47 3.68
C GLN A 15 -17.37 -6.87 2.63
N GLU A 16 -16.98 -5.75 2.02
CA GLU A 16 -17.80 -5.03 1.04
C GLU A 16 -17.77 -5.68 -0.36
N PHE A 17 -16.63 -6.24 -0.78
CA PHE A 17 -16.45 -6.76 -2.15
C PHE A 17 -15.97 -8.21 -2.22
N PRO A 18 -16.57 -9.17 -1.49
CA PRO A 18 -16.01 -10.50 -1.31
C PRO A 18 -15.80 -11.27 -2.62
N ALA A 19 -16.73 -11.18 -3.57
CA ALA A 19 -16.63 -11.87 -4.86
C ALA A 19 -15.52 -11.29 -5.76
N HIS A 20 -15.38 -9.96 -5.77
CA HIS A 20 -14.37 -9.27 -6.59
C HIS A 20 -12.96 -9.51 -6.05
N ILE A 21 -12.80 -9.47 -4.72
CA ILE A 21 -11.53 -9.73 -4.04
C ILE A 21 -11.08 -11.16 -4.28
N ARG A 22 -11.97 -12.16 -4.12
CA ARG A 22 -11.64 -13.57 -4.34
C ARG A 22 -11.16 -13.86 -5.77
N ARG A 23 -11.67 -13.11 -6.75
CA ARG A 23 -11.30 -13.27 -8.16
C ARG A 23 -9.92 -12.68 -8.49
N HIS A 24 -9.58 -11.52 -7.94
CA HIS A 24 -8.39 -10.77 -8.33
C HIS A 24 -7.23 -10.91 -7.34
N LEU A 25 -7.52 -11.05 -6.05
CA LEU A 25 -6.52 -11.19 -5.01
C LEU A 25 -6.37 -12.66 -4.62
N ARG A 26 -5.43 -13.35 -5.28
CA ARG A 26 -5.06 -14.74 -4.94
C ARG A 26 -4.12 -14.85 -3.73
N ARG A 27 -3.46 -13.75 -3.35
CA ARG A 27 -2.51 -13.68 -2.23
C ARG A 27 -3.21 -13.36 -0.91
N GLN A 28 -2.66 -13.87 0.20
CA GLN A 28 -3.24 -13.67 1.53
C GLN A 28 -3.16 -12.21 2.03
N HIS A 29 -2.22 -11.41 1.52
CA HIS A 29 -1.99 -10.04 1.94
C HIS A 29 -2.54 -9.05 0.92
N PHE A 30 -3.34 -8.09 1.41
CA PHE A 30 -3.93 -7.04 0.59
C PHE A 30 -2.92 -5.92 0.26
N TRP A 31 -2.03 -5.63 1.20
CA TRP A 31 -1.01 -4.59 1.06
C TRP A 31 0.38 -5.20 1.21
N SER A 32 1.37 -4.68 0.47
CA SER A 32 2.79 -4.95 0.74
C SER A 32 3.12 -4.57 2.19
N PRO A 33 4.01 -5.28 2.91
CA PRO A 33 4.42 -4.88 4.26
C PRO A 33 5.08 -3.48 4.28
N ALA A 34 5.74 -3.08 3.19
CA ALA A 34 6.38 -1.77 3.07
C ALA A 34 5.38 -0.61 3.16
N TYR A 35 5.84 0.52 3.68
CA TYR A 35 5.14 1.79 3.64
C TYR A 35 6.14 2.95 3.68
N PHE A 36 5.78 4.07 3.06
CA PHE A 36 6.51 5.32 3.15
C PHE A 36 5.68 6.32 3.94
N ALA A 37 6.33 7.05 4.85
CA ALA A 37 5.72 8.15 5.60
C ALA A 37 6.74 9.28 5.66
N GLY A 38 6.39 10.44 5.12
CA GLY A 38 7.20 11.66 5.16
C GLY A 38 6.38 12.80 5.74
N SER A 39 7.04 13.77 6.35
CA SER A 39 6.39 15.01 6.78
C SER A 39 6.04 15.85 5.56
N CYS A 40 4.80 16.35 5.50
CA CYS A 40 4.39 17.33 4.50
C CYS A 40 4.87 18.73 4.91
N ALA A 41 6.19 18.95 4.96
CA ALA A 41 6.77 20.28 5.01
C ALA A 41 7.25 20.62 3.60
N GLY A 42 6.33 21.02 2.71
CA GLY A 42 6.67 21.48 1.35
C GLY A 42 7.62 20.57 0.57
N ALA A 43 7.55 19.25 0.77
CA ALA A 43 8.50 18.32 0.17
C ALA A 43 8.32 18.34 -1.36
N PRO A 44 9.36 18.74 -2.13
CA PRO A 44 9.24 18.88 -3.57
C PRO A 44 9.01 17.51 -4.22
N LEU A 45 8.18 17.49 -5.27
CA LEU A 45 7.83 16.31 -6.08
C LEU A 45 9.05 15.47 -6.52
N SER A 46 10.23 16.08 -6.61
CA SER A 46 11.51 15.41 -6.88
C SER A 46 11.82 14.28 -5.90
N LEU A 47 11.50 14.45 -4.62
CA LEU A 47 11.84 13.49 -3.57
C LEU A 47 10.97 12.22 -3.63
N ILE A 48 9.71 12.37 -4.07
CA ILE A 48 8.80 11.24 -4.32
C ILE A 48 9.26 10.45 -5.54
N LYS A 49 9.70 11.13 -6.60
CA LYS A 49 10.21 10.49 -7.82
C LYS A 49 11.45 9.66 -7.52
N GLU A 50 12.39 10.22 -6.77
CA GLU A 50 13.62 9.52 -6.37
C GLU A 50 13.34 8.30 -5.50
N TYR A 51 12.34 8.36 -4.60
CA TYR A 51 11.91 7.21 -3.82
C TYR A 51 11.35 6.06 -4.69
N ILE A 52 10.58 6.39 -5.74
CA ILE A 52 10.02 5.40 -6.66
C ILE A 52 11.13 4.75 -7.50
N ASP A 53 12.05 5.55 -8.04
CA ASP A 53 13.16 5.05 -8.86
C ASP A 53 14.15 4.18 -8.05
N GLN A 54 14.31 4.46 -6.75
CA GLN A 54 15.17 3.67 -5.86
C GLN A 54 14.52 2.40 -5.31
N GLN A 55 13.22 2.18 -5.52
CA GLN A 55 12.63 0.87 -5.20
C GLN A 55 13.14 -0.17 -6.19
N LYS A 56 14.10 -0.99 -5.73
CA LYS A 56 14.53 -2.19 -6.45
C LYS A 56 13.33 -3.10 -6.68
N HIS A 57 12.99 -3.32 -7.95
CA HIS A 57 12.13 -4.41 -8.36
C HIS A 57 12.81 -5.73 -8.01
N PRO A 58 12.21 -6.59 -7.17
CA PRO A 58 12.73 -7.94 -6.99
C PRO A 58 12.34 -8.76 -8.23
N ASP A 59 13.33 -9.41 -8.84
CA ASP A 59 13.15 -10.45 -9.86
C ASP A 59 12.39 -11.67 -9.32
#